data_AF-A0A7W0TMF6-F1
#
_entry.id   AF-A0A7W0TMF6-F1
#
_cell.length_a   1.000
_cell.length_b   1.000
_cell.length_c   1.000
_cell.angle_alpha   90.00
_cell.angle_beta   90.00
_cell.angle_gamma   90.00
#
_symmetry.space_group_name_H-M   'P 1'
#
loop_
_entity.id
_entity.type
_entity.pdbx_description
1 polymer ?
#
loop_
_entity_poly.entity_id
_entity_poly.type
_entity_poly.pdbx_seq_one_letter_code
_entity_poly.pdbx_strand_id
1 'polypeptide(L)'
;MSAFSSAELAYLTGKTGLGRLATVGADGMPHVVPVGWTYNESADSIDVTGRDFAATRKFRNAQANPKVAIVIDDVLPPWRPRSVMIQGSAEVRTEDVMIRIVPTRVISWGLGE
;
A
#
# COMPACT_ATOMS: atom_id res chain seq x y z
N MET A 1 -2.30 -17.37 -9.32
CA MET A 1 -2.60 -16.22 -10.21
C MET A 1 -2.33 -14.97 -9.40
N SER A 2 -1.68 -13.96 -9.99
CA SER A 2 -1.39 -12.69 -9.30
C SER A 2 -2.69 -11.89 -9.09
N ALA A 3 -2.76 -11.14 -8.00
CA ALA A 3 -3.82 -10.17 -7.71
C ALA A 3 -3.73 -8.91 -8.58
N PHE A 4 -2.61 -8.71 -9.27
CA PHE A 4 -2.35 -7.55 -10.11
C PHE A 4 -2.37 -7.94 -11.60
N SER A 5 -2.85 -7.02 -12.43
CA SER A 5 -2.68 -7.08 -13.88
C SER A 5 -1.24 -6.76 -14.29
N SER A 6 -0.87 -7.10 -15.52
CA SER A 6 0.46 -6.78 -16.08
C SER A 6 0.75 -5.28 -16.09
N ALA A 7 -0.25 -4.43 -16.34
CA ALA A 7 -0.08 -2.96 -16.32
C ALA A 7 0.17 -2.43 -14.90
N GLU A 8 -0.53 -2.98 -13.90
CA GLU A 8 -0.33 -2.64 -12.49
C GLU A 8 1.05 -3.07 -12.00
N LEU A 9 1.47 -4.29 -12.34
CA LEU A 9 2.82 -4.78 -12.02
C LEU A 9 3.91 -3.94 -12.67
N ALA A 10 3.76 -3.57 -13.94
CA ALA A 10 4.71 -2.70 -14.63
C ALA A 10 4.79 -1.31 -13.98
N TYR A 11 3.68 -0.81 -13.43
CA TYR A 11 3.65 0.46 -12.70
C TYR A 11 4.27 0.37 -11.30
N LEU A 12 4.09 -0.76 -10.60
CA LEU A 12 4.55 -0.95 -9.22
C LEU A 12 6.02 -1.39 -9.14
N THR A 13 6.50 -2.16 -10.11
CA THR A 13 7.84 -2.76 -10.07
C THR A 13 8.93 -1.72 -10.34
N GLY A 14 10.02 -1.77 -9.57
CA GLY A 14 11.20 -0.91 -9.77
C GLY A 14 10.97 0.57 -9.42
N LYS A 15 9.80 0.95 -8.88
CA LYS A 15 9.54 2.31 -8.41
C LYS A 15 9.94 2.48 -6.95
N THR A 16 10.50 3.64 -6.66
CA THR A 16 10.66 4.18 -5.31
C THR A 16 9.79 5.42 -5.17
N GLY A 17 9.05 5.55 -4.08
CA GLY A 17 8.14 6.67 -3.89
C GLY A 17 7.31 6.56 -2.63
N LEU A 18 6.37 7.49 -2.50
CA LEU A 18 5.40 7.50 -1.41
C LEU A 18 4.09 6.86 -1.86
N GLY A 19 3.49 6.07 -0.98
CA GLY A 19 2.09 5.68 -1.03
C GLY A 19 1.31 6.36 0.08
N ARG A 20 0.00 6.41 -0.05
CA ARG A 20 -0.93 6.97 0.94
C ARG A 20 -1.66 5.81 1.61
N LEU A 21 -1.20 5.43 2.80
CA LEU A 21 -1.77 4.33 3.56
C LEU A 21 -2.93 4.82 4.42
N ALA A 22 -4.09 4.21 4.24
CA ALA A 22 -5.25 4.32 5.10
C ALA A 22 -5.34 3.13 6.05
N THR A 23 -5.51 3.44 7.33
CA THR A 23 -5.79 2.50 8.43
C THR A 23 -6.96 3.04 9.25
N VAL A 24 -7.59 2.22 10.07
CA VAL A 24 -8.72 2.65 10.93
C VAL A 24 -8.33 2.49 12.39
N GLY A 25 -8.52 3.55 13.19
CA GLY A 25 -8.31 3.49 14.64
C GLY A 25 -9.33 2.61 15.34
N ALA A 26 -9.04 2.20 16.57
CA ALA A 26 -9.98 1.41 17.39
C ALA A 26 -11.30 2.16 17.67
N ASP A 27 -11.28 3.49 17.61
CA ASP A 27 -12.43 4.40 17.70
C ASP A 27 -13.22 4.53 16.37
N GLY A 28 -12.80 3.82 15.32
CA GLY A 28 -13.37 3.94 13.98
C GLY A 28 -12.86 5.13 13.17
N MET A 29 -11.98 5.98 13.74
CA MET A 29 -11.47 7.16 13.04
C MET A 29 -10.49 6.75 11.92
N PRO A 30 -10.74 7.15 10.65
CA PRO A 30 -9.79 6.91 9.58
C PRO A 30 -8.47 7.66 9.81
N HIS A 31 -7.36 7.03 9.47
CA HIS A 31 -6.03 7.58 9.58
C HIS A 31 -5.26 7.36 8.28
N VAL A 32 -4.92 8.46 7.60
CA VAL A 32 -4.19 8.46 6.32
C VAL A 32 -2.84 9.14 6.47
N VAL A 33 -1.79 8.50 5.97
CA VAL A 33 -0.41 8.98 6.10
C VAL A 33 0.44 8.57 4.89
N PRO A 34 1.46 9.37 4.51
CA PRO A 34 2.44 8.96 3.52
C PRO A 34 3.35 7.86 4.07
N VAL A 35 3.70 6.89 3.24
CA VAL A 35 4.59 5.77 3.59
C VAL A 35 5.51 5.41 2.43
N GLY A 36 6.69 4.88 2.75
CA GLY A 36 7.48 4.13 1.76
C GLY A 36 6.86 2.77 1.53
N TRP A 37 7.01 2.23 0.32
CA TRP A 37 6.42 0.95 -0.07
C TRP A 37 7.33 0.21 -1.05
N THR A 38 7.13 -1.10 -1.15
CA THR A 38 7.77 -1.95 -2.16
C THR A 38 6.81 -3.06 -2.56
N TYR A 39 6.77 -3.39 -3.84
CA TYR A 39 6.07 -4.58 -4.31
C TYR A 39 6.92 -5.83 -4.04
N ASN A 40 6.33 -6.82 -3.38
CA ASN A 40 6.96 -8.09 -3.05
C ASN A 40 6.47 -9.17 -4.02
N GLU A 41 7.30 -9.54 -4.98
CA GLU A 41 6.97 -10.55 -6.00
C GLU A 41 6.67 -11.93 -5.41
N SER A 42 7.40 -12.33 -4.36
CA SER A 42 7.24 -13.68 -3.75
C SER A 42 5.91 -13.85 -3.01
N ALA A 43 5.39 -12.76 -2.45
CA ALA A 43 4.16 -12.74 -1.65
C ALA A 43 2.97 -12.11 -2.40
N ASP A 44 3.20 -11.61 -3.62
CA ASP A 44 2.21 -10.89 -4.43
C ASP A 44 1.52 -9.76 -3.62
N SER A 45 2.32 -8.97 -2.90
CA SER A 45 1.86 -8.04 -1.87
C SER A 45 2.58 -6.70 -1.90
N ILE A 46 2.08 -5.72 -1.14
CA ILE A 46 2.79 -4.46 -0.89
C ILE A 46 3.35 -4.48 0.52
N ASP A 47 4.66 -4.36 0.65
CA ASP A 47 5.33 -4.24 1.93
C ASP A 47 5.55 -2.75 2.25
N VAL A 48 5.10 -2.34 3.44
CA VAL A 48 5.18 -0.97 3.93
C VAL A 48 6.13 -0.92 5.12
N THR A 49 7.14 -0.05 5.01
CA THR A 49 8.19 0.13 6.00
C THR A 49 8.40 1.62 6.31
N GLY A 50 9.22 1.93 7.31
CA GLY A 50 9.59 3.31 7.61
C GLY A 50 10.37 3.45 8.92
N ARG A 51 10.63 4.70 9.31
CA ARG A 51 11.32 5.03 10.56
C ARG A 51 10.41 4.79 11.78
N ASP A 52 10.99 4.24 12.85
CA ASP A 52 10.34 3.97 14.14
C ASP A 52 9.00 3.25 14.00
N PHE A 53 8.88 2.37 12.99
CA PHE A 53 7.61 1.95 12.44
C PHE A 53 6.70 1.26 13.47
N ALA A 54 7.27 0.40 14.32
CA ALA A 54 6.56 -0.30 15.39
C ALA A 54 5.85 0.66 16.38
N ALA A 55 6.40 1.85 16.62
CA ALA A 55 5.84 2.85 17.53
C ALA A 55 4.72 3.69 16.90
N THR A 56 4.46 3.54 15.60
CA THR A 56 3.59 4.44 14.84
C THR A 56 2.11 4.07 14.96
N ARG A 57 1.22 5.07 14.84
CA ARG A 57 -0.24 4.87 14.91
C ARG A 57 -0.75 3.90 13.84
N LYS A 58 -0.25 4.01 12.60
CA LYS A 58 -0.61 3.10 11.49
C LYS A 58 -0.27 1.63 11.78
N PHE A 59 0.84 1.37 12.48
CA PHE A 59 1.22 0.01 12.89
C PHE A 59 0.26 -0.54 13.95
N ARG A 60 -0.03 0.23 15.00
CA ARG A 60 -1.02 -0.15 16.02
C ARG A 60 -2.42 -0.32 15.43
N ASN A 61 -2.85 0.57 14.53
CA ASN A 61 -4.13 0.46 13.86
C ASN A 61 -4.23 -0.83 13.04
N ALA A 62 -3.20 -1.15 12.25
CA ALA A 62 -3.17 -2.36 11.42
C ALA A 62 -3.17 -3.65 12.27
N GLN A 63 -2.58 -3.63 13.47
CA GLN A 63 -2.67 -4.76 14.41
C GLN A 63 -4.10 -4.96 14.94
N ALA A 64 -4.78 -3.86 15.26
CA ALA A 64 -6.13 -3.92 15.83
C ALA A 64 -7.21 -4.19 14.76
N ASN A 65 -7.01 -3.68 13.55
CA ASN A 65 -7.92 -3.85 12.43
C ASN A 65 -7.10 -4.10 11.14
N PRO A 66 -7.12 -5.33 10.59
CA PRO A 66 -6.31 -5.66 9.44
C PRO A 66 -6.85 -5.05 8.14
N LYS A 67 -8.04 -4.45 8.11
CA LYS A 67 -8.58 -3.83 6.90
C LYS A 67 -7.86 -2.52 6.61
N VAL A 68 -7.05 -2.51 5.56
CA VAL A 68 -6.24 -1.36 5.15
C VAL A 68 -6.39 -1.08 3.66
N ALA A 69 -6.03 0.13 3.25
CA ALA A 69 -5.92 0.49 1.84
C ALA A 69 -4.68 1.35 1.59
N ILE A 70 -4.05 1.22 0.42
CA ILE A 70 -2.95 2.09 -0.01
C ILE A 70 -3.20 2.59 -1.42
N VAL A 71 -2.93 3.87 -1.65
CA VAL A 71 -2.89 4.47 -2.99
C VAL A 71 -1.44 4.79 -3.34
N ILE A 72 -1.00 4.36 -4.52
CA ILE A 72 0.31 4.70 -5.09
C ILE A 72 0.02 5.47 -6.38
N ASP A 73 0.42 6.73 -6.42
CA ASP A 73 0.08 7.65 -7.51
C ASP A 73 1.25 8.56 -7.90
N ASP A 74 1.24 8.96 -9.17
CA ASP A 74 2.07 10.03 -9.71
C ASP A 74 1.29 10.80 -10.80
N VAL A 75 1.80 11.97 -11.17
CA VAL A 75 1.23 12.80 -12.24
C VAL A 75 2.32 13.12 -13.25
N LEU A 76 2.17 12.62 -14.48
CA LEU A 76 3.09 12.96 -15.58
C LEU A 76 2.72 14.32 -16.21
N PRO A 77 3.66 15.09 -16.77
CA PRO A 77 3.34 16.26 -17.59
C PRO A 77 2.63 15.89 -18.92
N PRO A 78 1.70 16.69 -19.48
CA PRO A 78 1.05 17.88 -18.92
C PRO A 78 -0.25 17.51 -18.20
N TRP A 79 -0.17 17.04 -16.94
CA TRP A 79 -1.30 16.55 -16.13
C TRP A 79 -1.94 15.24 -16.63
N ARG A 80 -1.21 14.14 -16.45
CA ARG A 80 -1.69 12.78 -16.68
C ARG A 80 -1.54 11.96 -15.39
N PRO A 81 -2.54 12.00 -14.49
CA PRO A 81 -2.52 11.24 -13.24
C PRO A 81 -2.57 9.74 -13.52
N ARG A 82 -1.81 8.99 -12.73
CA ARG A 82 -1.77 7.53 -12.77
C ARG A 82 -1.84 7.00 -11.36
N SER A 83 -2.53 5.88 -11.16
CA SER A 83 -2.64 5.31 -9.82
C SER A 83 -2.93 3.83 -9.81
N VAL A 84 -2.51 3.20 -8.72
CA VAL A 84 -2.98 1.91 -8.25
C VAL A 84 -3.48 2.07 -6.82
N MET A 85 -4.76 1.79 -6.61
CA MET A 85 -5.40 1.69 -5.31
C MET A 85 -5.54 0.22 -4.94
N ILE A 86 -5.09 -0.13 -3.74
CA ILE A 86 -5.10 -1.49 -3.23
C ILE A 86 -5.85 -1.50 -1.91
N GLN A 87 -6.88 -2.32 -1.81
CA GLN A 87 -7.50 -2.71 -0.54
C GLN A 87 -7.04 -4.11 -0.17
N GLY A 88 -6.76 -4.33 1.10
CA GLY A 88 -6.19 -5.59 1.53
C GLY A 88 -6.31 -5.86 3.02
N SER A 89 -5.80 -7.03 3.39
CA SER A 89 -5.56 -7.41 4.77
C SER A 89 -4.11 -7.09 5.13
N ALA A 90 -3.91 -6.43 6.27
CA ALA A 90 -2.60 -6.19 6.83
C ALA A 90 -2.11 -7.42 7.60
N GLU A 91 -0.97 -7.95 7.19
CA GLU A 91 -0.13 -8.84 7.97
C GLU A 91 0.94 -8.00 8.65
N VAL A 92 0.76 -7.74 9.95
CA VAL A 92 1.74 -6.99 10.73
C VAL A 92 2.88 -7.91 11.13
N ARG A 93 4.10 -7.64 10.66
CA ARG A 93 5.30 -8.43 10.98
C ARG A 93 6.12 -7.70 12.03
N THR A 94 6.29 -8.30 13.20
CA THR A 94 7.05 -7.73 14.32
C THR A 94 8.55 -7.99 14.24
N GLU A 95 8.95 -9.10 13.62
CA GLU A 95 10.36 -9.49 13.43
C GLU A 95 11.05 -8.54 12.44
N ASP A 96 10.40 -8.30 11.29
CA ASP A 96 10.91 -7.44 10.23
C ASP A 96 10.41 -5.99 10.35
N VAL A 97 9.56 -5.71 11.36
CA VAL A 97 8.95 -4.40 11.66
C VAL A 97 8.33 -3.74 10.42
N MET A 98 7.32 -4.42 9.85
CA MET A 98 6.62 -3.96 8.63
C MET A 98 5.12 -4.25 8.67
N ILE A 99 4.37 -3.63 7.75
CA ILE A 99 3.01 -4.06 7.39
C ILE A 99 3.08 -4.61 5.98
N ARG A 100 2.74 -5.87 5.80
CA ARG A 100 2.46 -6.46 4.49
C ARG A 100 0.98 -6.33 4.18
N ILE A 101 0.65 -5.78 3.01
CA ILE A 101 -0.73 -5.64 2.55
C ILE A 101 -0.97 -6.73 1.51
N VAL A 102 -1.74 -7.74 1.91
CA VAL A 102 -2.21 -8.80 1.01
C VAL A 102 -3.43 -8.28 0.25
N PRO A 103 -3.36 -8.12 -1.08
CA PRO A 103 -4.45 -7.53 -1.85
C PRO A 103 -5.72 -8.38 -1.82
N THR A 104 -6.85 -7.70 -1.67
CA THR A 104 -8.20 -8.28 -1.86
C THR A 104 -8.96 -7.59 -2.99
N ARG A 105 -8.58 -6.35 -3.30
CA ARG A 105 -9.10 -5.59 -4.43
C ARG A 105 -8.02 -4.63 -4.92
N VAL A 106 -7.81 -4.61 -6.24
CA VAL A 106 -6.92 -3.67 -6.92
C VAL A 106 -7.76 -2.91 -7.94
N ILE A 107 -7.61 -1.59 -7.97
CA ILE A 107 -8.18 -0.70 -8.99
C ILE A 107 -7.05 0.20 -9.48
N SER A 108 -6.91 0.33 -10.79
CA SER A 108 -5.95 1.25 -11.39
C SER A 108 -6.59 2.13 -12.45
N TRP A 109 -5.95 3.26 -12.74
CA TRP A 109 -6.28 4.16 -13.84
C TRP A 109 -5.04 4.88 -14.35
N GLY A 110 -5.06 5.29 -15.61
CA GLY A 110 -3.96 6.03 -16.23
C GLY A 110 -2.70 5.22 -16.50
N LEU A 111 -2.75 3.88 -16.40
CA LEU A 111 -1.60 3.00 -16.67
C LEU A 111 -1.43 2.62 -18.15
N GLY A 112 -2.35 3.07 -19.02
CA GLY A 112 -2.43 2.75 -20.44
C GLY A 112 -3.30 1.52 -20.72
N GLU A 113 -4.09 1.48 -21.80
CA GLU A 113 -4.51 2.62 -22.65
C GLU A 113 -5.47 3.56 -21.91
#